data_AF-A0A151TM75-F1
#
_entry.id   AF-A0A151TM75-F1
#
_cell.length_a   1.000
_cell.length_b   1.000
_cell.length_c   1.000
_cell.angle_alpha   90.00
_cell.angle_beta   90.00
_cell.angle_gamma   90.00
#
_symmetry.space_group_name_H-M   'P 1'
#
loop_
_entity.id
_entity.type
_entity.pdbx_description
1 polymer ?
#
loop_
_entity_poly.entity_id
_entity_poly.type
_entity_poly.pdbx_seq_one_letter_code
_entity_poly.pdbx_strand_id
1 'polypeptide(L)'
;VLLYPNGNIKSNGSGYVSLYLAIADTQKFSNGWEVNVNFKLFVFDKKNDNYLTIQDADGTVRKFHEKKTVWGFDQLISLETLLDSSKGYLVEDSCFFGAEVFVISQSGKWESLSMVKEPAHGTFTWKIENFSTLNETSHLSKSFTVGARDWKLRVYPKGDSQERGKYLSVFLKLTDCEKFPPNRIFFYSE
;
A
#
# COMPACT_ATOMS: atom_id res chain seq x y z
N VAL A 1 2.14 11.40 -2.16
CA VAL A 1 3.52 11.61 -2.66
C VAL A 1 3.57 12.97 -3.32
N LEU A 2 4.67 13.72 -3.15
CA LEU A 2 4.91 15.01 -3.79
C LEU A 2 6.03 14.83 -4.81
N LEU A 3 5.72 15.04 -6.09
CA LEU A 3 6.68 14.94 -7.20
C LEU A 3 6.99 16.33 -7.73
N TYR A 4 8.28 16.63 -7.88
CA TYR A 4 8.78 17.83 -8.53
C TYR A 4 9.61 17.40 -9.74
N PRO A 5 9.00 17.35 -10.95
CA PRO A 5 9.66 16.83 -12.14
C PRO A 5 10.95 17.58 -12.51
N ASN A 6 11.01 18.89 -12.23
CA ASN A 6 12.19 19.73 -12.45
C ASN A 6 12.92 20.09 -11.14
N GLY A 7 12.67 19.30 -10.11
CA GLY A 7 13.32 19.42 -8.82
C GLY A 7 12.73 20.50 -7.92
N ASN A 8 12.94 20.33 -6.62
CA ASN A 8 12.61 21.32 -5.62
C ASN A 8 13.74 22.35 -5.54
N ILE A 9 13.58 23.45 -6.26
CA ILE A 9 14.59 24.52 -6.37
C ILE A 9 14.93 25.12 -4.99
N LYS A 10 13.99 25.12 -4.04
CA LYS A 10 14.20 25.63 -2.68
C LYS A 10 15.08 24.72 -1.82
N SER A 11 15.34 23.49 -2.26
CA SER A 11 16.07 22.46 -1.53
C SER A 11 17.19 21.84 -2.36
N ASN A 12 17.84 22.64 -3.22
CA ASN A 12 18.97 22.21 -4.05
C ASN A 12 18.63 21.08 -5.05
N GLY A 13 17.37 20.96 -5.49
CA GLY A 13 16.94 19.96 -6.46
C GLY A 13 17.20 20.30 -7.93
N SER A 14 17.87 21.43 -8.23
CA SER A 14 18.07 21.89 -9.61
C SER A 14 18.82 20.86 -10.47
N GLY A 15 18.26 20.49 -11.62
CA GLY A 15 18.82 19.47 -12.52
C GLY A 15 18.44 18.02 -12.16
N TYR A 16 17.55 17.83 -11.18
CA TYR A 16 17.09 16.53 -10.72
C TYR A 16 15.55 16.49 -10.67
N VAL A 17 14.99 15.28 -10.65
CA VAL A 17 13.65 15.05 -10.12
C VAL A 17 13.75 14.97 -8.60
N SER A 18 12.84 15.64 -7.88
CA SER A 18 12.68 15.45 -6.45
C SER A 18 11.38 14.71 -6.14
N LEU A 19 11.42 13.82 -5.16
CA LEU A 19 10.27 13.03 -4.75
C LEU A 19 10.20 12.91 -3.24
N TYR A 20 9.00 13.13 -2.69
CA TYR A 20 8.77 13.12 -1.26
C TYR A 20 7.52 12.34 -0.86
N LEU A 21 7.61 11.69 0.29
CA LEU A 21 6.49 11.18 1.04
C LEU A 21 5.96 12.28 1.97
N ALA A 22 4.65 12.53 1.90
CA ALA A 22 3.96 13.46 2.77
C ALA A 22 2.87 12.71 3.52
N ILE A 23 2.77 12.95 4.83
CA ILE A 23 1.64 12.44 5.62
C ILE A 23 0.47 13.41 5.48
N ALA A 24 -0.65 12.90 5.00
CA ALA A 24 -1.87 13.66 4.77
C ALA A 24 -2.78 13.62 6.01
N ASP A 25 -3.82 14.47 6.02
CA ASP A 25 -4.88 14.47 7.02
C ASP A 25 -4.41 14.64 8.48
N THR A 26 -3.32 15.37 8.70
CA THR A 26 -2.71 15.56 10.03
C THR A 26 -3.64 16.23 11.04
N GLN A 27 -4.64 16.99 10.58
CA GLN A 27 -5.71 17.58 11.38
C GLN A 27 -6.61 16.55 12.08
N LYS A 28 -6.58 15.28 11.65
CA LYS A 28 -7.32 14.18 12.28
C LYS A 28 -6.54 13.53 13.42
N PHE A 29 -5.26 13.85 13.59
CA PHE A 29 -4.42 13.32 14.67
C PHE A 29 -4.59 14.14 15.95
N SER A 30 -4.41 13.48 17.09
CA SER A 30 -4.32 14.18 18.39
C SER A 30 -3.05 15.02 18.45
N ASN A 31 -3.06 16.10 19.23
CA ASN A 31 -1.85 16.86 19.51
C ASN A 31 -0.74 15.94 20.07
N GLY A 32 0.50 16.17 19.64
CA GLY A 32 1.68 15.40 20.00
C GLY A 32 1.86 14.09 19.22
N TRP A 33 1.20 13.92 18.07
CA TRP A 33 1.33 12.71 17.28
C TRP A 33 2.73 12.52 16.69
N GLU A 34 3.17 11.27 16.63
CA GLU A 34 4.39 10.85 15.96
C GLU A 34 4.11 9.57 15.15
N VAL A 35 4.63 9.51 13.92
CA VAL A 35 4.60 8.32 13.08
C VAL A 35 6.01 8.06 12.59
N ASN A 36 6.63 6.97 13.04
CA ASN A 36 7.94 6.55 12.58
C ASN A 36 7.76 5.65 11.37
N VAL A 37 8.52 5.88 10.30
CA VAL A 37 8.50 5.01 9.13
C VAL A 37 9.92 4.74 8.62
N ASN A 38 10.11 3.60 8.00
CA ASN A 38 11.14 3.42 6.99
C ASN A 38 10.46 3.49 5.62
N PHE A 39 11.08 4.12 4.62
CA PHE A 39 10.51 4.09 3.27
C PHE A 39 11.61 3.98 2.22
N LYS A 40 11.21 3.43 1.07
CA LYS A 40 11.98 3.40 -0.15
C LYS A 40 11.19 4.09 -1.25
N LEU A 41 11.87 4.81 -2.12
CA LEU A 41 11.31 5.38 -3.34
C LEU A 41 11.93 4.70 -4.54
N PHE A 42 11.17 4.56 -5.61
CA PHE A 42 11.60 3.83 -6.81
C PHE A 42 11.39 4.64 -8.08
N VAL A 43 12.27 4.44 -9.05
CA VAL A 43 12.07 4.85 -10.45
C VAL A 43 12.13 3.58 -11.31
N PHE A 44 11.08 3.30 -12.07
CA PHE A 44 11.02 2.10 -12.92
C PHE A 44 11.86 2.28 -14.17
N ASP A 45 12.73 1.33 -14.43
CA ASP A 45 13.44 1.17 -15.70
C ASP A 45 12.67 0.16 -16.55
N LYS A 46 11.91 0.68 -17.52
CA LYS A 46 11.05 -0.14 -18.40
C LYS A 46 11.89 -0.99 -19.36
N LYS A 47 13.14 -0.61 -19.64
CA LYS A 47 14.00 -1.31 -20.60
C LYS A 47 14.57 -2.58 -20.00
N ASN A 48 14.98 -2.53 -18.74
CA ASN A 48 15.58 -3.67 -18.03
C ASN A 48 14.61 -4.39 -17.09
N ASP A 49 13.35 -3.97 -17.06
CA ASP A 49 12.30 -4.50 -16.18
C ASP A 49 12.74 -4.55 -14.71
N ASN A 50 13.27 -3.43 -14.22
CA ASN A 50 13.78 -3.31 -12.86
C ASN A 50 13.49 -1.93 -12.25
N TYR A 51 13.93 -1.73 -11.01
CA TYR A 51 13.73 -0.46 -10.30
C TYR A 51 15.05 0.08 -9.76
N LEU A 52 15.31 1.35 -10.04
CA LEU A 52 16.24 2.13 -9.24
C LEU A 52 15.60 2.36 -7.87
N THR A 53 16.22 1.85 -6.81
CA THR A 53 15.72 1.97 -5.43
C THR A 53 16.54 3.01 -4.68
N ILE A 54 15.86 4.01 -4.12
CA ILE A 54 16.44 5.07 -3.30
C ILE A 54 15.88 4.97 -1.88
N GLN A 55 16.76 4.87 -0.90
CA GLN A 55 16.42 4.78 0.51
C GLN A 55 17.52 5.41 1.35
N ASP A 56 17.22 5.74 2.60
CA ASP A 56 18.25 6.20 3.53
C ASP A 56 19.22 5.07 3.91
N ALA A 57 20.46 5.44 4.26
CA ALA A 57 21.48 4.50 4.71
C ALA A 57 21.02 3.72 5.97
N ASP A 58 21.47 2.47 6.07
CA ASP A 58 21.31 1.58 7.22
C ASP A 58 19.88 1.44 7.76
N GLY A 59 18.86 1.62 6.91
CA GLY A 59 17.46 1.49 7.32
C GLY A 59 16.98 2.60 8.25
N THR A 60 17.60 3.79 8.16
CA THR A 60 17.23 4.98 8.95
C THR A 60 15.72 5.19 9.02
N VAL A 61 15.23 5.45 10.23
CA VAL A 61 13.82 5.69 10.51
C VAL A 61 13.52 7.19 10.44
N ARG A 62 12.53 7.55 9.63
CA ARG A 62 12.02 8.91 9.49
C ARG A 62 10.80 9.11 10.37
N LYS A 63 10.88 10.09 11.27
CA LYS A 63 9.79 10.45 12.17
C LYS A 63 8.97 11.58 11.56
N PHE A 64 7.72 11.28 11.23
CA PHE A 64 6.71 12.29 10.96
C PHE A 64 6.12 12.78 12.29
N HIS A 65 5.93 14.09 12.41
CA HIS A 65 5.28 14.73 13.54
C HIS A 65 4.73 16.10 13.10
N GLU A 66 4.04 16.81 13.99
CA GLU A 66 3.34 18.08 13.69
C GLU A 66 4.17 19.11 12.90
N LYS A 67 5.48 19.20 13.17
CA LYS A 67 6.38 20.17 12.53
C LYS A 67 7.15 19.59 11.35
N LYS A 68 7.07 18.28 11.12
CA LYS A 68 7.80 17.58 10.06
C LYS A 68 6.89 16.53 9.42
N THR A 69 6.16 16.97 8.40
CA THR A 69 5.13 16.17 7.72
C THR A 69 5.57 15.66 6.34
N VAL A 70 6.80 15.98 5.92
CA VAL A 70 7.35 15.62 4.60
C VAL A 70 8.79 15.13 4.74
N TRP A 71 9.07 13.99 4.11
CA TRP A 71 10.39 13.37 3.98
C TRP A 71 10.60 12.87 2.56
N GLY A 72 11.83 12.92 2.05
CA GLY A 72 12.11 12.50 0.67
C GLY A 72 13.51 12.90 0.25
N PHE A 73 13.72 12.90 -1.07
CA PHE A 73 15.02 13.20 -1.67
C PHE A 73 14.88 14.38 -2.64
N ASP A 74 15.66 15.42 -2.38
CA ASP A 74 15.74 16.59 -3.25
C ASP A 74 16.40 16.26 -4.60
N GLN A 75 17.29 15.28 -4.63
CA GLN A 75 17.99 14.81 -5.82
C GLN A 75 17.78 13.29 -5.97
N LEU A 76 16.56 12.88 -6.35
CA LEU A 76 16.22 11.46 -6.48
C LEU A 76 16.94 10.81 -7.67
N ILE A 77 16.84 11.45 -8.84
CA ILE A 77 17.46 11.04 -10.10
C ILE A 77 17.76 12.29 -10.91
N SER A 78 18.94 12.35 -11.55
CA SER A 78 19.28 13.51 -12.39
C SER A 78 18.41 13.52 -13.64
N LEU A 79 18.08 14.71 -14.14
CA LEU A 79 17.36 14.87 -15.40
C LEU A 79 18.17 14.27 -16.55
N GLU A 80 19.49 14.41 -16.53
CA GLU A 80 20.38 13.77 -17.51
C GLU A 80 20.19 12.25 -17.54
N THR A 81 20.16 11.59 -16.37
CA THR A 81 19.99 10.13 -16.30
C THR A 81 18.56 9.70 -16.66
N LEU A 82 17.55 10.46 -16.24
CA LEU A 82 16.16 10.16 -16.51
C LEU A 82 15.84 10.26 -18.01
N LEU A 83 16.35 11.31 -18.66
CA LEU A 83 16.09 11.63 -20.07
C LEU A 83 17.00 10.85 -21.04
N ASP A 84 18.06 10.24 -20.55
CA ASP A 84 18.91 9.36 -21.36
C ASP A 84 18.14 8.10 -21.78
N SER A 85 17.71 8.07 -23.04
CA SER A 85 17.00 6.94 -23.66
C SER A 85 17.74 5.60 -23.55
N SER A 86 19.06 5.60 -23.31
CA SER A 86 19.82 4.37 -23.08
C SER A 86 19.51 3.72 -21.73
N LYS A 87 19.04 4.50 -20.75
CA LYS A 87 18.79 4.10 -19.35
C LYS A 87 17.40 3.52 -19.09
N GLY A 88 16.41 3.80 -19.95
CA GLY A 88 15.08 3.16 -19.87
C GLY A 88 14.09 3.73 -18.85
N TYR A 89 14.42 4.82 -18.16
CA TYR A 89 13.52 5.45 -17.18
C TYR A 89 12.40 6.31 -17.78
N LEU A 90 12.63 6.86 -18.98
CA LEU A 90 11.63 7.56 -19.78
C LEU A 90 11.43 6.82 -21.10
N VAL A 91 10.23 6.29 -21.31
CA VAL A 91 9.85 5.57 -22.53
C VAL A 91 8.45 6.04 -22.93
N GLU A 92 8.28 6.44 -24.20
CA GLU A 92 6.99 6.96 -24.70
C GLU A 92 6.48 8.14 -23.85
N ASP A 93 7.38 9.06 -23.48
CA ASP A 93 7.09 10.22 -22.62
C ASP A 93 6.50 9.85 -21.24
N SER A 94 6.68 8.60 -20.82
CA SER A 94 6.15 8.06 -19.56
C SER A 94 7.28 7.60 -18.66
N CYS A 95 7.22 8.00 -17.39
CA CYS A 95 8.10 7.53 -16.33
C CYS A 95 7.24 7.11 -15.12
N PHE A 96 7.69 6.09 -14.38
CA PHE A 96 6.93 5.53 -13.27
C PHE A 96 7.73 5.68 -11.97
N PHE A 97 7.09 6.25 -10.96
CA PHE A 97 7.64 6.40 -9.63
C PHE A 97 6.86 5.54 -8.63
N GLY A 98 7.58 4.87 -7.73
CA GLY A 98 7.01 4.04 -6.68
C GLY A 98 7.41 4.51 -5.29
N ALA A 99 6.67 4.05 -4.29
CA ALA A 99 7.04 4.20 -2.89
C ALA A 99 6.65 2.94 -2.11
N GLU A 100 7.56 2.45 -1.27
CA GLU A 100 7.33 1.39 -0.29
C GLU A 100 7.48 2.02 1.10
N VAL A 101 6.50 1.85 1.97
CA VAL A 101 6.44 2.52 3.28
C VAL A 101 6.17 1.50 4.37
N PHE A 102 7.08 1.40 5.33
CA PHE A 102 6.97 0.57 6.52
C PHE A 102 6.73 1.46 7.73
N VAL A 103 5.54 1.39 8.31
CA VAL A 103 5.20 2.12 9.54
C VAL A 103 5.72 1.34 10.75
N ILE A 104 6.43 2.04 11.64
CA ILE A 104 7.02 1.49 12.86
C ILE A 104 6.22 2.01 14.05
N SER A 105 5.41 1.16 14.67
CA SER A 105 4.64 1.49 15.87
C SER A 105 5.50 1.34 17.13
N GLN A 106 5.40 2.31 18.05
CA GLN A 106 5.88 2.15 19.43
C GLN A 106 4.87 1.34 20.25
N SER A 107 4.60 0.11 19.83
CA SER A 107 3.98 -0.89 20.68
C SER A 107 5.10 -1.81 21.14
N GLY A 108 5.21 -2.09 22.43
CA GLY A 108 6.15 -3.08 22.98
C GLY A 108 5.90 -4.53 22.52
N LYS A 109 5.37 -4.75 21.31
CA LYS A 109 5.18 -6.04 20.65
C LYS A 109 5.39 -5.86 19.16
N TRP A 110 6.37 -6.62 18.68
CA TRP A 110 6.83 -6.82 17.32
C TRP A 110 5.69 -7.03 16.32
N GLU A 111 5.47 -6.06 15.43
CA GLU A 111 4.85 -6.31 14.13
C GLU A 111 5.82 -5.82 13.05
N SER A 112 6.67 -6.74 12.62
CA SER A 112 7.44 -6.63 11.38
C SER A 112 6.49 -6.97 10.23
N LEU A 113 6.29 -6.05 9.29
CA LEU A 113 5.69 -6.37 8.01
C LEU A 113 6.80 -6.56 6.98
N SER A 114 6.95 -7.82 6.52
CA SER A 114 7.82 -8.42 5.49
C SER A 114 9.19 -8.97 5.98
N MET A 115 9.64 -10.21 5.65
CA MET A 115 9.12 -11.29 4.80
C MET A 115 9.90 -12.62 5.05
N VAL A 116 9.16 -13.75 5.07
CA VAL A 116 9.54 -15.17 4.79
C VAL A 116 10.48 -15.93 5.74
N LYS A 117 9.85 -16.74 6.60
CA LYS A 117 9.98 -18.21 6.52
C LYS A 117 8.62 -18.81 6.81
N GLU A 118 7.94 -19.22 5.75
CA GLU A 118 6.66 -19.91 5.83
C GLU A 118 6.82 -21.38 6.21
N PRO A 119 5.74 -21.98 6.74
CA PRO A 119 4.76 -22.60 5.85
C PRO A 119 3.44 -21.81 5.79
N ALA A 120 3.01 -21.54 4.55
CA ALA A 120 1.71 -21.02 4.10
C ALA A 120 1.14 -19.80 4.86
N HIS A 121 1.41 -18.64 4.28
CA HIS A 121 0.66 -17.40 4.11
C HIS A 121 -0.56 -17.17 5.04
N GLY A 122 -0.90 -15.90 5.26
CA GLY A 122 -2.27 -15.47 5.62
C GLY A 122 -3.36 -15.83 4.57
N THR A 123 -3.22 -16.99 3.91
CA THR A 123 -4.10 -17.62 2.94
C THR A 123 -5.04 -18.54 3.69
N PHE A 124 -6.32 -18.19 3.69
CA PHE A 124 -7.39 -19.06 4.16
C PHE A 124 -7.98 -19.85 2.99
N THR A 125 -7.80 -21.16 3.01
CA THR A 125 -8.40 -22.05 2.01
C THR A 125 -9.71 -22.60 2.51
N TRP A 126 -10.81 -22.26 1.82
CA TRP A 126 -12.13 -22.81 2.08
C TRP A 126 -12.49 -23.85 1.03
N LYS A 127 -12.60 -25.12 1.46
CA LYS A 127 -13.17 -26.18 0.63
C LYS A 127 -14.70 -26.12 0.72
N ILE A 128 -15.34 -25.91 -0.42
CA ILE A 128 -16.81 -25.95 -0.54
C ILE A 128 -17.18 -27.30 -1.15
N GLU A 129 -17.87 -28.13 -0.37
CA GLU A 129 -18.32 -29.44 -0.83
C GLU A 129 -19.67 -29.34 -1.55
N ASN A 130 -19.89 -30.17 -2.57
CA ASN A 130 -21.11 -30.20 -3.39
C ASN A 130 -21.49 -28.83 -3.98
N PHE A 131 -20.49 -28.10 -4.50
CA PHE A 131 -20.67 -26.74 -5.03
C PHE A 131 -21.80 -26.62 -6.08
N SER A 132 -21.96 -27.63 -6.93
CA SER A 132 -23.00 -27.68 -7.98
C SER A 132 -24.43 -27.78 -7.47
N THR A 133 -24.63 -28.21 -6.21
CA THR A 133 -25.96 -28.35 -5.60
C THR A 133 -26.34 -27.16 -4.73
N LEU A 134 -25.48 -26.14 -4.61
CA LEU A 134 -25.74 -24.95 -3.81
C LEU A 134 -26.86 -24.11 -4.44
N ASN A 135 -28.02 -24.13 -3.80
CA ASN A 135 -29.23 -23.41 -4.22
C ASN A 135 -29.46 -22.12 -3.44
N GLU A 136 -28.72 -21.89 -2.35
CA GLU A 136 -28.84 -20.68 -1.53
C GLU A 136 -28.22 -19.47 -2.23
N THR A 137 -28.68 -18.28 -1.84
CA THR A 137 -28.19 -17.02 -2.40
C THR A 137 -26.75 -16.74 -2.00
N SER A 138 -26.32 -17.10 -0.78
CA SER A 138 -24.95 -16.88 -0.31
C SER A 138 -24.53 -17.84 0.80
N HIS A 139 -23.25 -18.21 0.83
CA HIS A 139 -22.66 -19.03 1.89
C HIS A 139 -21.48 -18.31 2.56
N LEU A 140 -21.28 -18.56 3.85
CA LEU A 140 -20.17 -18.00 4.63
C LEU A 140 -19.20 -19.10 5.07
N SER A 141 -17.91 -18.79 5.04
CA SER A 141 -16.88 -19.64 5.62
C SER A 141 -16.88 -19.59 7.15
N LYS A 142 -16.06 -20.44 7.76
CA LYS A 142 -15.61 -20.27 9.15
C LYS A 142 -14.84 -18.95 9.28
N SER A 143 -14.83 -18.39 10.50
CA SER A 143 -13.99 -17.23 10.80
C SER A 143 -12.51 -17.62 10.74
N PHE A 144 -11.68 -16.69 10.30
CA PHE A 144 -10.23 -16.82 10.35
C PHE A 144 -9.60 -15.46 10.68
N THR A 145 -8.51 -15.48 11.44
CA THR A 145 -7.86 -14.27 11.92
C THR A 145 -6.60 -14.01 11.10
N VAL A 146 -6.53 -12.84 10.46
CA VAL A 146 -5.35 -12.37 9.72
C VAL A 146 -5.14 -10.90 10.07
N GLY A 147 -3.93 -10.55 10.52
CA GLY A 147 -3.60 -9.18 10.92
C GLY A 147 -4.43 -8.66 12.10
N ALA A 148 -4.57 -9.45 13.16
CA ALA A 148 -5.32 -9.13 14.38
C ALA A 148 -6.82 -8.77 14.16
N ARG A 149 -7.38 -9.19 13.03
CA ARG A 149 -8.78 -8.98 12.66
C ARG A 149 -9.43 -10.28 12.27
N ASP A 150 -10.69 -10.45 12.63
CA ASP A 150 -11.47 -11.62 12.24
C ASP A 150 -12.22 -11.40 10.93
N TRP A 151 -12.12 -12.39 10.03
CA TRP A 151 -12.66 -12.36 8.69
C TRP A 151 -13.47 -13.62 8.38
N LYS A 152 -14.39 -13.52 7.41
CA LYS A 152 -15.08 -14.64 6.76
C LYS A 152 -15.11 -14.40 5.25
N LEU A 153 -14.99 -15.46 4.46
CA LEU A 153 -15.34 -15.40 3.03
C LEU A 153 -16.85 -15.58 2.87
N ARG A 154 -17.46 -14.78 2.00
CA ARG A 154 -18.85 -14.93 1.56
C ARG A 154 -18.87 -15.24 0.07
N VAL A 155 -19.54 -16.32 -0.32
CA VAL A 155 -19.61 -16.78 -1.72
C VAL A 155 -21.06 -16.80 -2.18
N TYR A 156 -21.31 -16.27 -3.37
CA TYR A 156 -22.59 -16.33 -4.07
C TYR A 156 -22.41 -17.24 -5.30
N PRO A 157 -22.79 -18.52 -5.23
CA PRO A 157 -22.55 -19.51 -6.29
C PRO A 157 -23.09 -19.08 -7.66
N LYS A 158 -24.18 -18.31 -7.66
CA LYS A 158 -24.84 -17.76 -8.85
C LYS A 158 -24.65 -16.25 -9.01
N GLY A 159 -23.64 -15.65 -8.38
CA GLY A 159 -23.37 -14.22 -8.48
C GLY A 159 -24.29 -13.34 -7.63
N ASP A 160 -23.82 -12.12 -7.36
CA ASP A 160 -24.54 -11.11 -6.59
C ASP A 160 -25.14 -10.00 -7.48
N SER A 161 -26.25 -9.40 -7.04
CA SER A 161 -26.86 -8.21 -7.65
C SER A 161 -27.14 -8.34 -9.18
N GLN A 162 -26.74 -7.35 -9.99
CA GLN A 162 -27.01 -7.29 -11.44
C GLN A 162 -26.28 -8.36 -12.26
N GLU A 163 -25.31 -9.05 -11.66
CA GLU A 163 -24.51 -10.10 -12.29
C GLU A 163 -24.96 -11.52 -11.89
N ARG A 164 -26.13 -11.62 -11.26
CA ARG A 164 -26.73 -12.89 -10.86
C ARG A 164 -27.03 -13.77 -12.09
N GLY A 165 -26.52 -15.00 -12.07
CA GLY A 165 -26.66 -16.03 -13.11
C GLY A 165 -25.50 -16.08 -14.09
N LYS A 166 -24.56 -15.11 -14.07
CA LYS A 166 -23.48 -15.02 -15.05
C LYS A 166 -22.12 -15.50 -14.52
N TYR A 167 -21.78 -15.12 -13.28
CA TYR A 167 -20.48 -15.39 -12.67
C TYR A 167 -20.63 -15.77 -11.20
N LEU A 168 -19.59 -16.42 -10.64
CA LEU A 168 -19.43 -16.60 -9.20
C LEU A 168 -18.97 -15.28 -8.56
N SER A 169 -19.55 -14.89 -7.42
CA SER A 169 -19.06 -13.74 -6.64
C SER A 169 -18.50 -14.18 -5.30
N VAL A 170 -17.34 -13.64 -4.90
CA VAL A 170 -16.67 -13.93 -3.63
C VAL A 170 -16.30 -12.62 -2.95
N PHE A 171 -16.63 -12.48 -1.67
CA PHE A 171 -16.38 -11.29 -0.87
C PHE A 171 -15.64 -11.65 0.41
N LEU A 172 -14.78 -10.76 0.87
CA LEU A 172 -14.17 -10.83 2.20
C LEU A 172 -15.00 -9.97 3.17
N LYS A 173 -15.52 -10.59 4.23
CA LYS A 173 -16.34 -9.93 5.25
C LYS A 173 -15.56 -9.86 6.56
N LEU A 174 -15.30 -8.64 7.03
CA LEU A 174 -14.78 -8.40 8.38
C LEU A 174 -15.87 -8.71 9.40
N THR A 175 -15.54 -9.45 10.46
CA THR A 175 -16.48 -9.82 11.53
C THR A 175 -16.32 -9.01 12.81
N ASP A 176 -15.24 -8.24 12.95
CA ASP A 176 -14.99 -7.38 14.13
C ASP A 176 -15.77 -6.05 14.14
N CYS A 177 -16.76 -5.86 13.27
CA CYS A 177 -17.47 -4.58 13.18
C CYS A 177 -18.32 -4.21 14.42
N GLU A 178 -18.58 -5.13 15.35
CA GLU A 178 -19.40 -4.84 16.54
C GLU A 178 -18.61 -4.31 17.75
N LYS A 179 -17.27 -4.26 17.69
CA LYS A 179 -16.43 -3.79 18.82
C LYS A 179 -15.70 -2.47 18.54
N PHE A 180 -16.21 -1.64 17.64
CA PHE A 180 -15.62 -0.33 17.37
C PHE A 180 -16.59 0.81 17.68
N PRO A 181 -16.14 1.86 18.39
CA PRO A 181 -16.96 3.04 18.69
C PRO A 181 -17.39 3.78 17.39
N PRO A 182 -18.45 4.60 17.44
CA PRO A 182 -19.46 4.74 16.37
C PRO A 182 -19.05 5.50 15.09
N ASN A 183 -17.78 5.74 14.81
CA ASN A 183 -17.39 6.68 13.77
C ASN A 183 -16.30 6.11 12.86
N ARG A 184 -16.69 5.54 11.70
CA ARG A 184 -16.44 6.16 10.37
C ARG A 184 -16.74 5.27 9.15
N ILE A 185 -16.86 6.01 8.05
CA ILE A 185 -17.31 5.74 6.69
C ILE A 185 -16.20 5.10 5.83
N PHE A 186 -16.58 4.16 4.96
CA PHE A 186 -15.72 3.54 3.94
C PHE A 186 -15.73 4.38 2.65
N PHE A 187 -14.57 4.53 2.00
CA PHE A 187 -14.47 5.05 0.63
C PHE A 187 -13.78 4.01 -0.26
N TYR A 188 -14.37 3.74 -1.42
CA TYR A 188 -13.70 3.13 -2.56
C TYR A 188 -13.34 4.26 -3.53
N SER A 189 -12.18 4.17 -4.20
CA SER A 189 -11.84 5.01 -5.34
C SER A 189 -12.03 4.19 -6.62
N GLU A 190 -12.75 4.75 -7.59
CA GLU A 190 -12.67 4.37 -9.01
C GLU A 190 -11.32 4.78 -9.61
#